data_AF-A0A935WZE2-F1
#
_entry.id   AF-A0A935WZE2-F1
#
_cell.length_a   1.000
_cell.length_b   1.000
_cell.length_c   1.000
_cell.angle_alpha   90.00
_cell.angle_beta   90.00
_cell.angle_gamma   90.00
#
_symmetry.space_group_name_H-M   'P 1'
#
loop_
_entity.id
_entity.type
_entity.pdbx_description
1 polymer ?
#
loop_
_entity_poly.entity_id
_entity_poly.type
_entity_poly.pdbx_seq_one_letter_code
_entity_poly.pdbx_strand_id
1 'polypeptide(L)'
;MNTNQALAEHIEKLVSDLVQAHLKETQATVMAAVMRGFGAPNSQIKLTPSRQMKARSFGGRRSMADVSMLAERLYELICERPGELMVYFSAELGKTARELYGPMTALKNSGRIRTAGERNRTRYFPSIDGGASSTLRA
;
A
#
# COMPACT_ATOMS: atom_id res chain seq x y z
N MET A 1 -22.69 -39.83 0.80
CA MET A 1 -21.72 -38.72 0.78
C MET A 1 -22.13 -37.74 1.86
N ASN A 2 -21.22 -37.44 2.80
CA ASN A 2 -21.55 -36.65 3.97
C ASN A 2 -21.64 -35.17 3.57
N THR A 3 -22.70 -34.50 4.00
CA THR A 3 -22.99 -33.08 3.70
C THR A 3 -21.83 -32.15 4.05
N ASN A 4 -21.06 -32.46 5.10
CA ASN A 4 -19.86 -31.72 5.48
C ASN A 4 -18.74 -31.80 4.43
N GLN A 5 -18.61 -32.93 3.74
CA GLN A 5 -17.59 -33.12 2.71
C GLN A 5 -17.96 -32.36 1.43
N ALA A 6 -19.24 -32.36 1.06
CA ALA A 6 -19.75 -31.55 -0.05
C ALA A 6 -19.61 -30.04 0.21
N LEU A 7 -19.79 -29.60 1.46
CA LEU A 7 -19.58 -28.20 1.84
C LEU A 7 -18.10 -27.81 1.74
N ALA A 8 -17.18 -28.67 2.19
CA ALA A 8 -15.75 -28.43 2.09
C ALA A 8 -15.30 -28.29 0.62
N GLU A 9 -15.71 -29.22 -0.25
CA GLU A 9 -15.41 -29.18 -1.68
C GLU A 9 -15.98 -27.91 -2.36
N HIS A 10 -17.17 -27.46 -1.93
CA HIS A 10 -17.76 -26.23 -2.43
C HIS A 10 -16.98 -24.98 -2.02
N ILE A 11 -16.53 -24.91 -0.76
CA ILE A 11 -15.71 -23.80 -0.27
C ILE A 11 -14.36 -23.75 -1.00
N GLU A 12 -13.70 -24.89 -1.16
CA GLU A 12 -12.42 -24.98 -1.88
C GLU A 12 -12.56 -24.48 -3.32
N LYS A 13 -13.64 -24.87 -4.00
CA LYS A 13 -13.93 -24.41 -5.36
C LYS A 13 -14.15 -22.90 -5.42
N LEU A 14 -14.93 -22.33 -4.50
CA LEU A 14 -15.16 -20.89 -4.45
C LEU A 14 -13.88 -20.10 -4.17
N VAL A 15 -13.02 -20.58 -3.26
CA VAL A 15 -11.73 -19.95 -2.96
C VAL A 15 -10.81 -20.03 -4.18
N SER A 16 -10.72 -21.19 -4.84
CA SER A 16 -9.94 -21.36 -6.06
C SER A 16 -10.39 -20.40 -7.17
N ASP A 17 -11.71 -20.31 -7.40
CA ASP A 17 -12.27 -19.44 -8.44
C ASP A 17 -11.99 -17.96 -8.15
N LEU A 18 -12.11 -17.54 -6.89
CA LEU A 18 -11.80 -16.17 -6.46
C LEU A 18 -10.31 -15.84 -6.65
N VAL A 19 -9.40 -16.73 -6.23
CA VAL A 19 -7.96 -16.55 -6.41
C VAL A 19 -7.59 -16.47 -7.89
N GLN A 20 -8.17 -17.33 -8.73
CA GLN A 20 -7.92 -17.29 -10.16
C GLN A 20 -8.40 -15.99 -10.82
N ALA A 21 -9.53 -15.44 -10.39
CA ALA A 21 -10.02 -14.15 -10.88
C ALA A 21 -9.05 -13.01 -10.54
N HIS A 22 -8.57 -12.95 -9.29
CA HIS A 22 -7.59 -11.94 -8.86
C HIS A 22 -6.23 -12.08 -9.54
N LEU A 23 -5.78 -13.31 -9.77
CA LEU A 23 -4.53 -13.55 -10.52
C LEU A 23 -4.63 -13.04 -11.95
N LYS A 24 -5.78 -13.21 -12.62
CA LYS A 24 -5.99 -12.69 -13.98
C LYS A 24 -5.97 -11.16 -14.02
N GLU A 25 -6.63 -10.50 -13.06
CA GLU A 25 -6.67 -9.04 -12.97
C GLU A 25 -5.29 -8.43 -12.69
N THR A 26 -4.56 -9.02 -11.74
CA THR A 26 -3.18 -8.60 -11.42
C THR A 26 -2.22 -8.85 -12.59
N GLN A 27 -2.34 -9.98 -13.29
CA GLN A 27 -1.54 -10.24 -14.48
C GLN A 27 -1.82 -9.24 -15.61
N ALA A 28 -3.09 -8.86 -15.84
CA ALA A 28 -3.44 -7.88 -16.86
C ALA A 28 -2.83 -6.49 -16.57
N THR A 29 -2.88 -6.04 -15.32
CA THR A 29 -2.29 -4.75 -14.92
C THR A 29 -0.77 -4.76 -15.00
N VAL A 30 -0.10 -5.84 -14.56
CA VAL A 30 1.34 -6.01 -14.70
C VAL A 30 1.75 -6.01 -16.17
N MET A 31 1.07 -6.77 -17.02
CA MET A 31 1.38 -6.84 -18.45
C MET A 31 1.21 -5.48 -19.14
N ALA A 32 0.17 -4.71 -18.79
CA ALA A 32 -0.02 -3.35 -19.29
C ALA A 32 1.09 -2.39 -18.84
N ALA A 33 1.59 -2.52 -17.61
CA ALA A 33 2.70 -1.73 -17.10
C ALA A 33 4.03 -2.10 -17.79
N VAL A 34 4.26 -3.40 -18.04
CA VAL A 34 5.43 -3.89 -18.78
C VAL A 34 5.40 -3.38 -20.22
N MET A 35 4.28 -3.49 -20.93
CA MET A 35 4.17 -2.95 -22.30
C MET A 35 4.37 -1.43 -22.33
N ARG A 36 3.95 -0.69 -21.29
CA ARG A 36 4.18 0.75 -21.18
C ARG A 36 5.65 1.10 -20.89
N GLY A 37 6.32 0.32 -20.04
CA GLY A 37 7.71 0.55 -19.65
C GLY A 37 8.72 0.14 -20.72
N PHE A 38 8.43 -0.93 -21.46
CA PHE A 38 9.33 -1.47 -22.48
C PHE A 38 8.94 -1.05 -23.92
N GLY A 39 7.71 -0.57 -24.15
CA GLY A 39 7.21 -0.20 -25.48
C GLY A 39 7.40 1.27 -25.89
N ALA A 40 7.93 2.13 -25.03
CA ALA A 40 8.22 3.52 -25.37
C ALA A 40 9.68 3.68 -25.82
N PRO A 41 9.98 3.92 -27.12
CA PRO A 41 11.29 4.42 -27.49
C PRO A 41 11.44 5.85 -26.97
N ASN A 42 12.28 6.00 -25.95
CA ASN A 42 13.05 7.18 -25.58
C ASN A 42 12.44 8.54 -26.01
N SER A 43 11.40 9.00 -25.33
CA SER A 43 10.84 10.34 -25.56
C SER A 43 11.70 11.40 -24.87
N GLN A 44 12.76 11.80 -25.57
CA GLN A 44 13.36 13.12 -25.62
C GLN A 44 13.32 13.95 -24.32
N ILE A 45 14.43 13.86 -23.58
CA ILE A 45 14.86 14.89 -22.64
C ILE A 45 15.00 16.21 -23.43
N LYS A 46 14.02 17.11 -23.32
CA LYS A 46 14.16 18.48 -23.80
C LYS A 46 15.01 19.26 -22.80
N LEU A 47 16.30 19.40 -23.11
CA LEU A 47 17.21 20.33 -22.45
C LEU A 47 16.80 21.76 -22.82
N THR A 48 16.21 22.51 -21.90
CA THR A 48 16.19 23.97 -21.94
C THR A 48 17.16 24.52 -20.90
N PRO A 49 18.04 25.46 -21.25
CA PRO A 49 18.99 26.02 -20.30
C PRO A 49 18.27 27.11 -19.49
N SER A 50 17.76 26.75 -18.31
CA SER A 50 17.21 27.73 -17.37
C SER A 50 18.15 27.86 -16.19
N ARG A 51 18.94 28.94 -16.25
CA ARG A 51 19.47 29.76 -15.15
C ARG A 51 19.69 29.04 -13.82
N GLN A 52 20.97 28.82 -13.49
CA GLN A 52 21.44 28.33 -12.19
C GLN A 52 20.83 29.15 -11.03
N MET A 53 19.71 28.69 -10.51
CA MET A 53 19.29 29.01 -9.15
C MET A 53 19.88 27.95 -8.24
N LYS A 54 20.79 28.42 -7.37
CA LYS A 54 21.41 27.68 -6.27
C LYS A 54 20.39 26.70 -5.68
N ALA A 55 20.64 25.41 -5.88
CA ALA A 55 19.77 24.34 -5.44
C ALA A 55 19.61 24.41 -3.92
N ARG A 56 18.50 24.98 -3.47
CA ARG A 56 17.90 24.52 -2.21
C ARG A 56 17.54 23.07 -2.51
N SER A 57 18.01 22.14 -1.68
CA SER A 57 17.61 20.74 -1.70
C SER A 57 16.11 20.65 -1.49
N PHE A 58 15.34 20.94 -2.54
CA PHE A 58 13.92 20.75 -2.59
C PHE A 58 13.74 19.25 -2.47
N GLY A 59 13.19 18.84 -1.33
CA GLY A 59 12.88 17.45 -1.02
C GLY A 59 12.22 16.83 -2.25
N GLY A 60 13.00 16.01 -2.95
CA GLY A 60 12.52 15.28 -4.10
C GLY A 60 11.27 14.54 -3.67
N ARG A 61 10.24 14.58 -4.51
CA ARG A 61 9.11 13.64 -4.41
C ARG A 61 9.73 12.29 -4.07
N ARG A 62 9.46 11.77 -2.86
CA ARG A 62 10.02 10.49 -2.45
C ARG A 62 9.79 9.51 -3.58
N SER A 63 10.83 8.79 -3.97
CA SER A 63 10.62 7.78 -5.01
C SER A 63 9.54 6.83 -4.49
N MET A 64 8.70 6.32 -5.39
CA MET A 64 7.62 5.40 -5.01
C MET A 64 8.19 4.18 -4.25
N ALA A 65 9.42 3.78 -4.58
CA ALA A 65 10.18 2.77 -3.87
C ALA A 65 10.49 3.15 -2.41
N ASP A 66 10.92 4.39 -2.14
CA ASP A 66 11.18 4.87 -0.77
C ASP A 66 9.91 4.88 0.08
N VAL A 67 8.76 5.20 -0.51
CA VAL A 67 7.46 5.16 0.16
C VAL A 67 7.07 3.71 0.48
N SER A 68 7.32 2.78 -0.43
CA SER A 68 7.03 1.35 -0.22
C SER A 68 7.90 0.74 0.87
N MET A 69 9.22 0.96 0.83
CA MET A 69 10.13 0.48 1.89
C MET A 69 9.76 1.04 3.26
N LEU A 70 9.39 2.32 3.31
CA LEU A 70 8.93 2.94 4.56
C LEU A 70 7.60 2.33 5.02
N ALA A 71 6.67 2.04 4.10
CA ALA A 71 5.40 1.39 4.40
C ALA A 71 5.60 -0.03 4.95
N GLU A 72 6.56 -0.80 4.43
CA GLU A 72 6.87 -2.14 4.94
C GLU A 72 7.37 -2.11 6.38
N ARG A 73 8.37 -1.26 6.66
CA ARG A 73 8.88 -1.06 8.04
C ARG A 73 7.80 -0.57 9.00
N LEU A 74 6.93 0.33 8.52
CA LEU A 74 5.81 0.84 9.31
C LEU A 74 4.80 -0.28 9.63
N TYR A 75 4.55 -1.16 8.67
CA TYR A 75 3.66 -2.30 8.85
C TYR A 75 4.22 -3.31 9.87
N GLU A 76 5.53 -3.61 9.81
CA GLU A 76 6.19 -4.46 10.81
C GLU A 76 6.00 -3.90 12.23
N LEU A 77 6.25 -2.60 12.43
CA LEU A 77 6.03 -1.94 13.72
C LEU A 77 4.57 -1.96 14.18
N ILE A 78 3.61 -1.83 13.26
CA ILE A 78 2.17 -1.93 13.59
C ILE A 78 1.80 -3.36 14.01
N CYS A 79 2.41 -4.37 13.40
CA CYS A 79 2.23 -5.76 13.80
C CYS A 79 2.83 -6.05 15.18
N GLU A 80 4.00 -5.50 15.48
CA GLU A 80 4.64 -5.64 16.79
C GLU A 80 3.88 -4.90 17.90
N ARG A 81 3.37 -3.70 17.60
CA ARG A 81 2.72 -2.81 18.57
C ARG A 81 1.38 -2.31 18.02
N PRO A 82 0.35 -3.17 17.99
CA PRO A 82 -0.97 -2.77 17.52
C PRO A 82 -1.66 -1.82 18.50
N GLY A 83 -2.43 -0.88 17.96
CA GLY A 83 -3.22 0.08 18.73
C GLY A 83 -2.48 1.37 19.11
N GLU A 84 -1.26 1.56 18.60
CA GLU A 84 -0.48 2.76 18.86
C GLU A 84 -0.88 3.96 17.98
N LEU A 85 -0.47 5.15 18.41
CA LEU A 85 -0.74 6.43 17.74
C LEU A 85 0.31 6.76 16.68
N MET A 86 -0.04 7.63 15.72
CA MET A 86 0.90 8.12 14.70
C MET A 86 2.18 8.74 15.29
N VAL A 87 2.06 9.43 16.45
CA VAL A 87 3.19 10.07 17.13
C VAL A 87 4.22 9.05 17.58
N TYR A 88 3.77 7.88 18.03
CA TYR A 88 4.63 6.80 18.46
C TYR A 88 5.48 6.28 17.31
N PHE A 89 4.83 5.91 16.19
CA PHE A 89 5.54 5.45 14.99
C PHE A 89 6.46 6.51 14.40
N SER A 90 6.11 7.79 14.53
CA SER A 90 6.96 8.90 14.08
C SER A 90 8.24 9.03 14.89
N ALA A 91 8.16 8.83 16.21
CA ALA A 91 9.31 8.83 17.10
C ALA A 91 10.22 7.62 16.83
N GLU A 92 9.64 6.42 16.70
CA GLU A 92 10.39 5.18 16.48
C GLU A 92 11.16 5.20 15.15
N LEU A 93 10.54 5.72 14.09
CA LEU A 93 11.17 5.80 12.76
C LEU A 93 12.03 7.06 12.57
N GLY A 94 12.05 7.98 13.54
CA GLY A 94 12.74 9.26 13.42
C GLY A 94 12.23 10.11 12.25
N LYS A 95 10.93 10.03 11.95
CA LYS A 95 10.26 10.73 10.83
C LYS A 95 9.17 11.63 11.36
N THR A 96 8.77 12.65 10.59
CA THR A 96 7.62 13.47 11.01
C THR A 96 6.29 12.81 10.67
N ALA A 97 5.22 13.10 11.41
CA ALA A 97 3.89 12.55 11.12
C ALA A 97 3.40 12.85 9.69
N ARG A 98 3.78 14.00 9.12
CA ARG A 98 3.48 14.35 7.73
C ARG A 98 4.18 13.43 6.73
N GLU A 99 5.36 12.93 7.09
CA GLU A 99 6.11 11.97 6.28
C GLU A 99 5.48 10.59 6.29
N LEU A 100 4.93 10.17 7.42
CA LEU A 100 4.28 8.87 7.58
C LEU A 100 2.88 8.82 6.97
N TYR A 101 2.22 9.97 6.78
CA TYR A 101 0.85 10.02 6.27
C TYR A 101 0.67 9.30 4.92
N GLY A 102 1.58 9.51 3.97
CA GLY A 102 1.53 8.85 2.65
C GLY A 102 1.65 7.32 2.74
N PRO A 103 2.74 6.79 3.33
CA PRO A 103 2.90 5.35 3.58
C PRO A 103 1.74 4.72 4.35
N MET A 104 1.26 5.37 5.41
CA MET A 104 0.14 4.88 6.22
C MET A 104 -1.17 4.83 5.41
N THR A 105 -1.40 5.83 4.54
CA THR A 105 -2.54 5.84 3.62
C THR A 105 -2.43 4.72 2.59
N ALA A 106 -1.22 4.45 2.07
CA ALA A 106 -1.00 3.35 1.15
C ALA A 106 -1.33 1.99 1.78
N LEU A 107 -0.88 1.74 3.01
CA LEU A 107 -1.20 0.51 3.77
C LEU A 107 -2.70 0.38 4.08
N LYS A 108 -3.36 1.50 4.37
CA LYS A 108 -4.82 1.52 4.62
C LYS A 108 -5.58 1.20 3.32
N ASN A 109 -5.19 1.82 2.21
CA ASN A 109 -5.80 1.59 0.90
C ASN A 109 -5.57 0.16 0.40
N SER A 110 -4.43 -0.45 0.72
CA SER A 110 -4.15 -1.85 0.42
C SER A 110 -4.85 -2.82 1.40
N GLY A 111 -5.66 -2.32 2.33
CA GLY A 111 -6.40 -3.13 3.30
C GLY A 111 -5.55 -3.80 4.39
N ARG A 112 -4.24 -3.51 4.44
CA ARG A 112 -3.30 -4.16 5.36
C ARG A 112 -3.40 -3.65 6.80
N ILE A 113 -3.90 -2.43 6.98
CA ILE A 113 -4.08 -1.84 8.31
C ILE A 113 -5.49 -1.28 8.48
N ARG A 114 -6.01 -1.35 9.70
CA ARG A 114 -7.25 -0.71 10.15
C ARG A 114 -6.94 0.44 11.08
N THR A 115 -7.82 1.43 11.10
CA THR A 115 -7.71 2.60 11.97
C THR A 115 -8.94 2.69 12.85
N ALA A 116 -8.75 2.88 14.16
CA ALA A 116 -9.85 3.13 15.09
C ALA A 116 -9.65 4.46 15.82
N GLY A 117 -10.74 5.19 16.05
CA GLY A 117 -10.72 6.51 16.68
C GLY A 117 -10.79 7.66 15.69
N GLU A 118 -10.78 8.89 16.23
CA GLU A 118 -10.97 10.11 15.45
C GLU A 118 -9.77 11.06 15.60
N ARG A 119 -9.42 11.73 14.49
CA ARG A 119 -8.41 12.81 14.44
C ARG A 119 -7.08 12.41 15.11
N ASN A 120 -6.72 13.06 16.21
CA ASN A 120 -5.47 12.89 16.95
C ASN A 120 -5.45 11.65 17.86
N ARG A 121 -6.58 10.96 18.03
CA ARG A 121 -6.69 9.72 18.81
C ARG A 121 -6.77 8.48 17.91
N THR A 122 -6.39 8.61 16.64
CA THR A 122 -6.40 7.49 15.69
C THR A 122 -5.33 6.48 16.07
N ARG A 123 -5.78 5.25 16.35
CA ARG A 123 -4.96 4.08 16.65
C ARG A 123 -4.89 3.16 15.44
N TYR A 124 -3.72 2.60 15.19
CA TYR A 124 -3.46 1.77 14.01
C TYR A 124 -3.36 0.29 14.39
N PHE A 125 -4.02 -0.58 13.65
CA PHE A 125 -4.05 -2.02 13.89
C PHE A 125 -3.74 -2.77 12.60
N PRO A 126 -3.04 -3.92 12.65
CA PRO A 126 -2.91 -4.78 11.48
C PRO A 126 -4.28 -5.38 11.12
N SER A 127 -4.59 -5.45 9.82
CA SER A 127 -5.70 -6.27 9.34
C SER A 127 -5.24 -7.72 9.28
N ILE A 128 -5.86 -8.58 10.08
CA ILE A 128 -5.60 -10.03 10.07
C ILE A 128 -6.20 -10.67 8.80
N ASP A 129 -7.22 -10.04 8.23
CA ASP A 129 -7.75 -10.36 6.90
C ASP A 129 -7.00 -9.52 5.87
N GLY A 130 -6.03 -10.09 5.17
CA GLY A 130 -5.28 -9.44 4.07
C GLY A 130 -6.11 -9.07 2.83
N GLY A 131 -7.40 -8.71 2.99
CA GLY A 131 -8.29 -8.34 1.90
C GLY A 131 -9.77 -8.52 2.24
N ALA A 132 -10.32 -7.79 3.21
CA ALA A 132 -11.78 -7.64 3.36
C ALA A 132 -12.14 -6.50 4.33
N SER A 133 -11.99 -5.25 3.92
CA SER A 133 -12.84 -4.19 4.48
C SER A 133 -12.89 -3.00 3.52
N SER A 134 -13.75 -3.12 2.51
CA SER A 134 -14.38 -1.96 1.91
C SER A 134 -15.16 -1.23 3.02
N THR A 135 -14.81 0.02 3.29
CA THR A 135 -15.70 0.90 4.04
C THR A 135 -16.07 2.06 3.12
N LEU A 136 -17.33 1.98 2.69
CA LEU A 136 -18.14 3.06 2.12
C LEU A 136 -17.78 4.41 2.74
N ARG A 137 -17.68 5.43 1.89
CA ARG A 137 -17.78 6.82 2.33
C ARG A 137 -18.97 7.46 1.65
N ALA A 138 -19.96 7.83 2.45
CA ALA A 138 -20.97 8.81 2.13
C ALA A 138 -20.36 10.22 2.11
#